data_AF-A0A533SR68-F1
#
_entry.id   AF-A0A533SR68-F1
#
_cell.length_a   1.000
_cell.length_b   1.000
_cell.length_c   1.000
_cell.angle_alpha   90.00
_cell.angle_beta   90.00
_cell.angle_gamma   90.00
#
_symmetry.space_group_name_H-M   'P 1'
#
loop_
_entity.id
_entity.type
_entity.pdbx_description
1 polymer ?
#
loop_
_entity_poly.entity_id
_entity_poly.type
_entity_poly.pdbx_seq_one_letter_code
_entity_poly.pdbx_strand_id
1 'polypeptide(L)'
;ALADDEVALRLNTVTIESGVMRSYAAGHITTAESHALVAELAAALGDDTFRFHPGVAYRHVLVVKGHPELMECAYTPPHDISDKAIAGHEPRGAGAELLLDLMERARPVLAISPVNAARAEAGLLPATDVWPFWPGVAPRGVPGFTEMRGGTAAMTSGVDLLNGLAGPFGIDRLRIAGVTDGHDNDYYAQAQGALDALEGHDLVIVHVESPDEAGHAGDSVTKLEAIEAIDRGVVARLLERGDLRILAMPDHPTPLALKTHVGEPVPFVLWGPGVSPNGADRYDEAQAAATGLVVDPGTGVLDLLLGDGQSTA
;
A
#
# COMPACT_ATOMS: atom_id res chain seq x y z
N ALA A 1 13.03 -5.32 -12.04
CA ALA A 1 13.49 -5.93 -10.77
C ALA A 1 14.75 -5.20 -10.34
N LEU A 2 14.98 -5.03 -9.03
CA LEU A 2 16.21 -4.41 -8.52
C LEU A 2 17.40 -5.33 -8.77
N ALA A 3 18.54 -4.74 -9.14
CA ALA A 3 19.83 -5.43 -9.19
C ALA A 3 20.32 -5.79 -7.77
N ASP A 4 21.35 -6.64 -7.69
CA ASP A 4 21.87 -7.14 -6.40
C ASP A 4 22.52 -6.05 -5.54
N ASP A 5 23.00 -4.98 -6.16
CA ASP A 5 23.64 -3.83 -5.52
C ASP A 5 22.68 -2.65 -5.34
N GLU A 6 21.36 -2.86 -5.48
CA GLU A 6 20.36 -1.79 -5.42
C GLU A 6 19.46 -1.89 -4.19
N VAL A 7 19.33 -0.76 -3.49
CA VAL A 7 18.36 -0.54 -2.42
C VAL A 7 17.27 0.38 -2.94
N ALA A 8 16.01 -0.01 -2.80
CA ALA A 8 14.87 0.86 -3.05
C ALA A 8 14.39 1.44 -1.72
N LEU A 9 14.15 2.75 -1.68
CA LEU A 9 13.55 3.45 -0.56
C LEU A 9 12.22 4.04 -1.02
N ARG A 10 11.23 4.07 -0.11
CA ARG A 10 10.10 4.97 -0.28
C ARG A 10 10.61 6.41 -0.22
N LEU A 11 10.11 7.26 -1.11
CA LEU A 11 10.44 8.67 -1.17
C LEU A 11 9.13 9.46 -1.20
N ASN A 12 8.85 10.25 -0.18
CA ASN A 12 7.70 11.15 -0.23
C ASN A 12 8.13 12.55 -0.70
N THR A 13 7.29 13.23 -1.50
CA THR A 13 7.32 14.69 -1.61
C THR A 13 6.57 15.30 -0.43
N VAL A 14 7.20 16.23 0.30
CA VAL A 14 6.66 16.76 1.57
C VAL A 14 6.69 18.29 1.59
N THR A 15 5.86 18.90 2.44
CA THR A 15 5.94 20.32 2.77
C THR A 15 6.55 20.48 4.14
N ILE A 16 7.73 21.11 4.19
CA ILE A 16 8.44 21.51 5.38
C ILE A 16 8.48 23.03 5.42
N GLU A 17 7.98 23.61 6.50
CA GLU A 17 7.96 25.05 6.70
C GLU A 17 8.60 25.38 8.04
N SER A 18 9.60 26.25 8.05
CA SER A 18 10.32 26.65 9.27
C SER A 18 10.84 25.47 10.13
N GLY A 19 11.29 24.40 9.47
CA GLY A 19 11.78 23.18 10.14
C GLY A 19 10.70 22.26 10.70
N VAL A 20 9.44 22.47 10.35
CA VAL A 20 8.29 21.65 10.77
C VAL A 20 7.71 20.90 9.57
N MET A 21 7.38 19.62 9.75
CA MET A 21 6.69 18.79 8.76
C MET A 21 5.23 19.26 8.65
N ARG A 22 5.01 20.30 7.85
CA ARG A 22 3.68 20.90 7.68
C ARG A 22 2.72 19.98 6.93
N SER A 23 3.24 19.16 6.01
CA SER A 23 2.47 18.10 5.37
C SER A 23 3.38 16.99 4.86
N TYR A 24 3.13 15.75 5.30
CA TYR A 24 3.80 14.55 4.80
C TYR A 24 3.41 14.15 3.37
N ALA A 25 2.39 14.82 2.82
CA ALA A 25 1.76 14.53 1.53
C ALA A 25 1.69 15.76 0.61
N ALA A 26 2.41 16.83 0.97
CA ALA A 26 2.36 18.13 0.31
C ALA A 26 0.93 18.65 0.05
N GLY A 27 0.02 18.46 1.01
CA GLY A 27 -1.40 18.82 0.88
C GLY A 27 -2.16 17.93 -0.11
N HIS A 28 -1.88 16.62 -0.12
CA HIS A 28 -2.43 15.65 -1.08
C HIS A 28 -2.20 16.08 -2.53
N ILE A 29 -0.94 16.39 -2.85
CA ILE A 29 -0.51 16.71 -4.22
C ILE A 29 -0.98 15.62 -5.20
N THR A 30 -1.47 16.03 -6.37
CA THR A 30 -1.99 15.08 -7.34
C THR A 30 -0.86 14.26 -7.97
N THR A 31 -1.20 13.08 -8.50
CA THR A 31 -0.27 12.25 -9.27
C THR A 31 0.33 13.01 -10.46
N ALA A 32 -0.48 13.80 -11.18
CA ALA A 32 0.01 14.57 -12.32
C ALA A 32 1.05 15.64 -11.92
N GLU A 33 0.79 16.39 -10.85
CA GLU A 33 1.72 17.42 -10.36
C GLU A 33 3.01 16.81 -9.81
N SER A 34 2.89 15.78 -8.98
CA SER A 34 4.04 15.10 -8.38
C SER A 34 4.92 14.39 -9.41
N HIS A 35 4.34 13.82 -10.48
CA HIS A 35 5.12 13.23 -11.59
C HIS A 35 6.01 14.26 -12.27
N ALA A 36 5.51 15.49 -12.48
CA ALA A 36 6.32 16.57 -13.03
C ALA A 36 7.47 16.96 -12.09
N LEU A 37 7.21 17.07 -10.78
CA LEU A 37 8.26 17.32 -9.77
C LEU A 37 9.31 16.21 -9.74
N VAL A 38 8.89 14.94 -9.77
CA VAL A 38 9.81 13.79 -9.78
C VAL A 38 10.64 13.76 -11.06
N ALA A 39 10.08 14.15 -12.20
CA ALA A 39 10.83 14.27 -13.45
C ALA A 39 11.90 15.37 -13.38
N GLU A 40 11.58 16.52 -12.77
CA GLU A 40 12.54 17.61 -12.53
C GLU A 40 13.67 17.15 -11.60
N LEU A 41 13.34 16.45 -10.51
CA LEU A 41 14.31 15.84 -9.59
C LEU A 41 15.21 14.81 -10.30
N ALA A 42 14.62 13.91 -11.11
CA ALA A 42 15.38 12.90 -11.83
C ALA A 42 16.32 13.52 -12.87
N ALA A 43 15.90 14.59 -13.54
CA ALA A 43 16.74 15.29 -14.51
C ALA A 43 17.90 16.03 -13.84
N ALA A 44 17.70 16.58 -12.64
CA ALA A 44 18.70 17.37 -11.93
C ALA A 44 19.65 16.51 -11.07
N LEU A 45 19.15 15.43 -10.48
CA LEU A 45 19.82 14.67 -9.42
C LEU A 45 19.96 13.18 -9.74
N GLY A 46 19.35 12.69 -10.82
CA GLY A 46 19.49 11.31 -11.26
C GLY A 46 20.85 11.05 -11.91
N ASP A 47 21.46 9.93 -11.56
CA ASP A 47 22.74 9.48 -12.08
C ASP A 47 22.89 7.96 -11.93
N ASP A 48 24.12 7.42 -12.01
CA ASP A 48 24.39 5.99 -11.81
C ASP A 48 24.07 5.51 -10.39
N THR A 49 23.98 6.43 -9.42
CA THR A 49 23.69 6.16 -8.01
C THR A 49 22.20 6.28 -7.74
N PHE A 50 21.56 7.39 -8.15
CA PHE A 50 20.18 7.71 -7.83
C PHE A 50 19.25 7.57 -9.03
N ARG A 51 18.18 6.78 -8.86
CA ARG A 51 17.08 6.71 -9.83
C ARG A 51 15.74 6.95 -9.17
N PHE A 52 14.99 7.88 -9.73
CA PHE A 52 13.69 8.27 -9.23
C PHE A 52 12.58 7.58 -10.03
N HIS A 53 11.61 7.04 -9.32
CA HIS A 53 10.46 6.36 -9.90
C HIS A 53 9.20 7.05 -9.37
N PRO A 54 8.45 7.77 -10.23
CA PRO A 54 7.19 8.37 -9.82
C PRO A 54 6.17 7.27 -9.49
N GLY A 55 5.50 7.41 -8.34
CA GLY A 55 4.40 6.56 -7.90
C GLY A 55 3.07 7.34 -7.83
N VAL A 56 2.18 6.98 -6.92
CA VAL A 56 0.86 7.64 -6.76
C VAL A 56 0.94 8.83 -5.82
N ALA A 57 0.37 9.96 -6.23
CA ALA A 57 0.34 11.21 -5.47
C ALA A 57 1.74 11.54 -4.91
N TYR A 58 1.90 11.76 -3.61
CA TYR A 58 3.17 12.09 -2.97
C TYR A 58 4.11 10.90 -2.77
N ARG A 59 3.69 9.66 -3.05
CA ARG A 59 4.42 8.42 -2.74
C ARG A 59 5.25 8.01 -3.96
N HIS A 60 6.57 8.00 -3.82
CA HIS A 60 7.50 7.67 -4.89
C HIS A 60 8.53 6.64 -4.42
N VAL A 61 9.37 6.19 -5.35
CA VAL A 61 10.48 5.28 -5.04
C VAL A 61 11.80 5.90 -5.48
N LEU A 62 12.79 5.85 -4.59
CA LEU A 62 14.18 6.16 -4.88
C LEU A 62 14.97 4.85 -4.91
N VAL A 63 15.59 4.52 -6.03
CA VAL A 63 16.55 3.41 -6.10
C VAL A 63 17.96 3.98 -5.97
N VAL A 64 18.72 3.44 -5.02
CA VAL A 64 20.10 3.80 -4.73
C VAL A 64 21.01 2.61 -4.99
N LYS A 65 22.00 2.77 -5.87
CA LYS A 65 22.94 1.73 -6.26
C LYS A 65 24.26 1.82 -5.50
N GLY A 66 24.80 0.69 -5.07
CA GLY A 66 26.10 0.58 -4.43
C GLY A 66 26.15 0.95 -2.94
N HIS A 67 25.00 1.16 -2.32
CA HIS A 67 24.88 1.63 -0.93
C HIS A 67 24.04 0.69 -0.04
N PRO A 68 24.49 -0.56 0.19
CA PRO A 68 23.75 -1.53 1.02
C PRO A 68 23.61 -1.09 2.49
N GLU A 69 24.49 -0.22 2.98
CA GLU A 69 24.44 0.34 4.33
C GLU A 69 23.15 1.12 4.62
N LEU A 70 22.42 1.54 3.57
CA LEU A 70 21.11 2.18 3.71
C LEU A 70 20.07 1.27 4.37
N MET A 71 20.23 -0.06 4.32
CA MET A 71 19.39 -1.02 5.04
C MET A 71 19.50 -0.91 6.56
N GLU A 72 20.65 -0.42 7.05
CA GLU A 72 20.95 -0.29 8.49
C GLU A 72 20.69 1.13 9.02
N CYS A 73 20.30 2.06 8.13
CA CYS A 73 20.00 3.43 8.51
C CYS A 73 18.70 3.50 9.31
N ALA A 74 18.63 4.42 10.27
CA ALA A 74 17.42 4.69 11.03
C ALA A 74 16.59 5.75 10.32
N TYR A 75 15.30 5.47 10.13
CA TYR A 75 14.36 6.35 9.43
C TYR A 75 13.17 6.71 10.32
N THR A 76 12.58 7.87 10.06
CA THR A 76 11.27 8.24 10.60
C THR A 76 10.31 8.43 9.42
N PRO A 77 9.19 7.70 9.33
CA PRO A 77 8.18 7.98 8.33
C PRO A 77 7.62 9.41 8.50
N PRO A 78 7.40 10.17 7.41
CA PRO A 78 7.00 11.57 7.53
C PRO A 78 5.59 11.75 8.10
N HIS A 79 4.70 10.75 7.94
CA HIS A 79 3.35 10.79 8.51
C HIS A 79 3.34 10.69 10.05
N ASP A 80 4.33 10.03 10.65
CA ASP A 80 4.46 9.92 12.12
C ASP A 80 4.86 11.25 12.80
N ILE A 81 5.34 12.22 12.00
CA ILE A 81 5.85 13.52 12.46
C ILE A 81 5.09 14.71 11.91
N SER A 82 3.85 14.52 11.44
CA SER A 82 2.96 15.60 11.03
C SER A 82 2.84 16.69 12.11
N ASP A 83 3.00 17.96 11.73
CA ASP A 83 3.04 19.13 12.61
C ASP A 83 4.12 19.11 13.72
N LYS A 84 5.15 18.25 13.57
CA LYS A 84 6.31 18.21 14.48
C LYS A 84 7.57 18.77 13.81
N ALA A 85 8.54 19.16 14.62
CA ALA A 85 9.86 19.54 14.15
C ALA A 85 10.54 18.34 13.45
N ILE A 86 11.22 18.57 12.34
CA ILE A 86 11.95 17.50 11.62
C ILE A 86 13.29 17.16 12.29
N ALA A 87 13.83 18.10 13.08
CA ALA A 87 15.15 17.96 13.69
C ALA A 87 15.20 16.73 14.61
N GLY A 88 16.13 15.83 14.33
CA GLY A 88 16.26 14.55 15.05
C GLY A 88 15.36 13.45 14.51
N HIS A 89 14.64 13.69 13.42
CA HIS A 89 13.84 12.69 12.70
C HIS A 89 14.38 12.36 11.31
N GLU A 90 15.31 13.16 10.78
CA GLU A 90 15.99 12.88 9.51
C GLU A 90 16.73 11.52 9.54
N PRO A 91 17.11 10.95 8.38
CA PRO A 91 17.90 9.71 8.34
C PRO A 91 19.14 9.79 9.24
N ARG A 92 19.42 8.72 10.00
CA ARG A 92 20.55 8.66 10.96
C ARG A 92 21.30 7.34 10.86
N GLY A 93 22.61 7.39 11.05
CA GLY A 93 23.46 6.20 11.02
C GLY A 93 24.16 6.00 9.68
N ALA A 94 24.51 4.76 9.37
CA ALA A 94 25.24 4.44 8.14
C ALA A 94 24.43 4.83 6.90
N GLY A 95 25.08 5.43 5.91
CA GLY A 95 24.44 5.92 4.67
C GLY A 95 23.57 7.17 4.82
N ALA A 96 23.36 7.71 6.03
CA ALA A 96 22.52 8.90 6.23
C ALA A 96 23.05 10.14 5.50
N GLU A 97 24.37 10.36 5.49
CA GLU A 97 24.98 11.52 4.83
C GLU A 97 24.66 11.59 3.34
N LEU A 98 24.59 10.43 2.65
CA LEU A 98 24.21 10.33 1.25
C LEU A 98 22.78 10.83 1.01
N LEU A 99 21.85 10.43 1.87
CA LEU A 99 20.44 10.82 1.77
C LEU A 99 20.24 12.29 2.18
N LEU A 100 20.93 12.76 3.21
CA LEU A 100 20.87 14.15 3.65
C LEU A 100 21.40 15.11 2.57
N ASP A 101 22.51 14.75 1.91
CA ASP A 101 23.02 15.47 0.74
C ASP A 101 21.99 15.51 -0.39
N LEU A 102 21.34 14.37 -0.69
CA LEU A 102 20.30 14.32 -1.71
C LEU A 102 19.11 15.24 -1.36
N MET A 103 18.64 15.21 -0.12
CA MET A 103 17.55 16.07 0.36
C MET A 103 17.94 17.55 0.24
N GLU A 104 19.16 17.92 0.65
CA GLU A 104 19.67 19.29 0.51
C GLU A 104 19.69 19.74 -0.96
N ARG A 105 20.14 18.88 -1.87
CA ARG A 105 20.15 19.16 -3.32
C ARG A 105 18.75 19.17 -3.96
N ALA A 106 17.77 18.47 -3.40
CA ALA A 106 16.40 18.47 -3.88
C ALA A 106 15.67 19.80 -3.63
N ARG A 107 15.92 20.45 -2.48
CA ARG A 107 15.29 21.73 -2.11
C ARG A 107 15.38 22.82 -3.17
N PRO A 108 16.57 23.17 -3.74
CA PRO A 108 16.65 24.20 -4.76
C PRO A 108 15.96 23.82 -6.07
N VAL A 109 15.89 22.52 -6.42
CA VAL A 109 15.15 22.03 -7.60
C VAL A 109 13.65 22.27 -7.40
N LEU A 110 13.13 21.86 -6.24
CA LEU A 110 11.72 22.04 -5.89
C LEU A 110 11.34 23.53 -5.76
N ALA A 111 12.23 24.37 -5.22
CA ALA A 111 11.97 25.79 -5.00
C ALA A 111 11.75 26.58 -6.30
N ILE A 112 12.38 26.16 -7.40
CA ILE A 112 12.26 26.83 -8.70
C ILE A 112 11.23 26.15 -9.63
N SER A 113 10.56 25.09 -9.15
CA SER A 113 9.62 24.33 -9.96
C SER A 113 8.39 25.17 -10.35
N PRO A 114 8.01 25.21 -11.63
CA PRO A 114 6.76 25.82 -12.08
C PRO A 114 5.52 25.19 -11.43
N VAL A 115 5.57 23.89 -11.11
CA VAL A 115 4.48 23.18 -10.43
C VAL A 115 4.27 23.77 -9.03
N ASN A 116 5.35 23.91 -8.26
CA ASN A 116 5.26 24.51 -6.93
C ASN A 116 4.85 25.98 -6.96
N ALA A 117 5.31 26.74 -7.95
CA ALA A 117 4.86 28.12 -8.16
C ALA A 117 3.34 28.19 -8.39
N ALA A 118 2.81 27.35 -9.27
CA ALA A 118 1.37 27.27 -9.55
C ALA A 118 0.56 26.83 -8.31
N ARG A 119 1.07 25.86 -7.54
CA ARG A 119 0.45 25.44 -6.27
C ARG A 119 0.37 26.59 -5.28
N ALA A 120 1.46 27.33 -5.10
CA ALA A 120 1.51 28.47 -4.21
C ALA A 120 0.55 29.60 -4.65
N GLU A 121 0.47 29.90 -5.95
CA GLU A 121 -0.50 30.86 -6.51
C GLU A 121 -1.95 30.46 -6.25
N ALA A 122 -2.24 29.15 -6.27
CA ALA A 122 -3.55 28.58 -5.96
C ALA A 122 -3.84 28.45 -4.45
N GLY A 123 -2.91 28.84 -3.57
CA GLY A 123 -3.04 28.66 -2.12
C GLY A 123 -2.92 27.21 -1.64
N LEU A 124 -2.40 26.31 -2.48
CA LEU A 124 -2.10 24.92 -2.14
C LEU A 124 -0.69 24.82 -1.55
N LEU A 125 -0.46 23.78 -0.75
CA LEU A 125 0.87 23.53 -0.16
C LEU A 125 1.86 23.04 -1.24
N PRO A 126 3.00 23.73 -1.45
CA PRO A 126 4.05 23.26 -2.34
C PRO A 126 4.84 22.11 -1.71
N ALA A 127 5.39 21.22 -2.52
CA ALA A 127 6.37 20.23 -2.06
C ALA A 127 7.74 20.92 -1.93
N THR A 128 8.27 21.05 -0.72
CA THR A 128 9.49 21.82 -0.45
C THR A 128 10.71 20.94 -0.21
N ASP A 129 10.51 19.65 0.05
CA ASP A 129 11.58 18.68 0.28
C ASP A 129 11.15 17.29 -0.20
N VAL A 130 12.12 16.39 -0.27
CA VAL A 130 11.90 14.95 -0.43
C VAL A 130 12.26 14.22 0.86
N TRP A 131 11.61 13.11 1.14
CA TRP A 131 11.81 12.38 2.38
C TRP A 131 11.99 10.87 2.11
N PRO A 132 13.24 10.37 2.05
CA PRO A 132 13.52 8.95 1.85
C PRO A 132 13.40 8.14 3.15
N PHE A 133 12.72 6.99 3.11
CA PHE A 133 12.52 6.09 4.25
C PHE A 133 12.15 4.67 3.81
N TRP A 134 12.18 3.72 4.75
CA TRP A 134 11.84 2.30 4.54
C TRP A 134 12.59 1.67 3.36
N PRO A 135 13.88 1.37 3.55
CA PRO A 135 14.70 0.72 2.53
C PRO A 135 14.27 -0.74 2.35
N GLY A 136 14.45 -1.25 1.15
CA GLY A 136 14.21 -2.63 0.80
C GLY A 136 15.12 -3.09 -0.33
N VAL A 137 15.47 -4.37 -0.31
CA VAL A 137 16.18 -5.05 -1.40
C VAL A 137 15.24 -6.06 -2.04
N ALA A 138 15.49 -6.42 -3.30
CA ALA A 138 14.71 -7.46 -3.93
C ALA A 138 14.98 -8.80 -3.23
N PRO A 139 13.93 -9.50 -2.73
CA PRO A 139 14.12 -10.79 -2.11
C PRO A 139 14.60 -11.81 -3.16
N ARG A 140 15.50 -12.71 -2.77
CA ARG A 140 16.12 -13.72 -3.64
C ARG A 140 15.70 -15.11 -3.22
N GLY A 141 15.48 -15.99 -4.19
CA GLY A 141 15.13 -17.39 -3.94
C GLY A 141 13.76 -17.59 -3.28
N VAL A 142 12.86 -16.61 -3.42
CA VAL A 142 11.48 -16.77 -2.97
C VAL A 142 10.74 -17.67 -3.97
N PRO A 143 10.18 -18.81 -3.55
CA PRO A 143 9.41 -19.67 -4.44
C PRO A 143 8.14 -18.94 -4.90
N GLY A 144 7.75 -19.17 -6.15
CA GLY A 144 6.52 -18.61 -6.71
C GLY A 144 5.27 -19.21 -6.06
N PHE A 145 4.12 -18.55 -6.21
CA PHE A 145 2.84 -19.00 -5.69
C PHE A 145 2.51 -20.42 -6.15
N THR A 146 2.66 -20.70 -7.45
CA THR A 146 2.43 -22.04 -8.02
C THR A 146 3.34 -23.10 -7.39
N GLU A 147 4.59 -22.78 -7.10
CA GLU A 147 5.51 -23.71 -6.44
C GLU A 147 5.12 -23.96 -4.98
N MET A 148 4.70 -22.90 -4.27
CA MET A 148 4.32 -22.99 -2.86
C MET A 148 2.97 -23.65 -2.62
N ARG A 149 1.98 -23.38 -3.48
CA ARG A 149 0.55 -23.65 -3.24
C ARG A 149 -0.11 -24.46 -4.35
N GLY A 150 0.55 -24.63 -5.49
CA GLY A 150 -0.13 -25.13 -6.69
C GLY A 150 -1.07 -24.08 -7.30
N GLY A 151 -1.47 -24.32 -8.55
CA GLY A 151 -2.34 -23.42 -9.28
C GLY A 151 -1.73 -22.07 -9.64
N THR A 152 -2.52 -21.19 -10.23
CA THR A 152 -2.13 -19.82 -10.59
C THR A 152 -2.96 -18.79 -9.83
N ALA A 153 -2.34 -17.64 -9.55
CA ALA A 153 -2.99 -16.55 -8.83
C ALA A 153 -2.86 -15.22 -9.56
N ALA A 154 -3.88 -14.39 -9.45
CA ALA A 154 -3.83 -12.99 -9.87
C ALA A 154 -4.27 -12.06 -8.72
N MET A 155 -3.93 -10.78 -8.83
CA MET A 155 -4.24 -9.74 -7.85
C MET A 155 -4.70 -8.46 -8.54
N THR A 156 -5.73 -7.83 -7.99
CA THR A 156 -6.08 -6.43 -8.30
C THR A 156 -5.95 -5.58 -7.05
N SER A 157 -5.23 -4.46 -7.16
CA SER A 157 -5.06 -3.47 -6.10
C SER A 157 -4.77 -2.10 -6.71
N GLY A 158 -5.33 -1.04 -6.11
CA GLY A 158 -4.94 0.34 -6.39
C GLY A 158 -3.60 0.74 -5.75
N VAL A 159 -3.05 -0.10 -4.87
CA VAL A 159 -1.87 0.22 -4.06
C VAL A 159 -0.62 -0.44 -4.63
N ASP A 160 0.39 0.37 -4.93
CA ASP A 160 1.66 -0.09 -5.50
C ASP A 160 2.41 -1.08 -4.60
N LEU A 161 2.26 -0.98 -3.27
CA LEU A 161 2.87 -1.91 -2.31
C LEU A 161 2.42 -3.36 -2.56
N LEU A 162 1.10 -3.58 -2.64
CA LEU A 162 0.51 -4.90 -2.85
C LEU A 162 0.85 -5.44 -4.26
N ASN A 163 0.78 -4.57 -5.26
CA ASN A 163 1.25 -4.88 -6.62
C ASN A 163 2.76 -5.22 -6.67
N GLY A 164 3.57 -4.60 -5.81
CA GLY A 164 4.98 -4.89 -5.65
C GLY A 164 5.21 -6.30 -5.07
N LEU A 165 4.44 -6.67 -4.05
CA LEU A 165 4.50 -7.98 -3.40
C LEU A 165 4.09 -9.12 -4.33
N ALA A 166 3.12 -8.92 -5.22
CA ALA A 166 2.69 -9.93 -6.19
C ALA A 166 3.84 -10.42 -7.10
N GLY A 167 4.78 -9.51 -7.45
CA GLY A 167 5.85 -9.78 -8.42
C GLY A 167 6.80 -10.92 -8.04
N PRO A 168 7.48 -10.87 -6.87
CA PRO A 168 8.36 -11.93 -6.41
C PRO A 168 7.71 -13.31 -6.31
N PHE A 169 6.40 -13.38 -6.07
CA PHE A 169 5.65 -14.63 -5.99
C PHE A 169 5.06 -15.07 -7.34
N GLY A 170 5.30 -14.36 -8.43
CA GLY A 170 4.71 -14.70 -9.73
C GLY A 170 3.18 -14.65 -9.75
N ILE A 171 2.59 -13.79 -8.93
CA ILE A 171 1.14 -13.51 -8.94
C ILE A 171 0.89 -12.45 -10.02
N ASP A 172 -0.01 -12.74 -10.95
CA ASP A 172 -0.34 -11.84 -12.05
C ASP A 172 -1.03 -10.57 -11.53
N ARG A 173 -0.68 -9.41 -12.08
CA ARG A 173 -1.23 -8.12 -11.64
C ARG A 173 -2.24 -7.61 -12.63
N LEU A 174 -3.48 -7.54 -12.20
CA LEU A 174 -4.60 -7.10 -13.01
C LEU A 174 -4.63 -5.57 -13.06
N ARG A 175 -4.54 -5.02 -14.28
CA ARG A 175 -4.73 -3.59 -14.54
C ARG A 175 -6.15 -3.34 -14.99
N ILE A 176 -6.99 -2.95 -14.05
CA ILE A 176 -8.42 -2.70 -14.27
C ILE A 176 -8.62 -1.18 -14.21
N ALA A 177 -9.26 -0.62 -15.25
CA ALA A 177 -9.55 0.81 -15.29
C ALA A 177 -10.51 1.19 -14.15
N GLY A 178 -10.24 2.32 -13.48
CA GLY A 178 -11.05 2.80 -12.35
C GLY A 178 -10.64 2.23 -10.99
N VAL A 179 -9.71 1.28 -10.93
CA VAL A 179 -9.17 0.81 -9.64
C VAL A 179 -8.15 1.81 -9.10
N THR A 180 -8.42 2.35 -7.91
CA THR A 180 -7.59 3.36 -7.22
C THR A 180 -7.36 2.96 -5.76
N ASP A 181 -6.46 3.66 -5.07
CA ASP A 181 -6.22 3.52 -3.63
C ASP A 181 -7.14 4.43 -2.79
N GLY A 182 -8.02 5.21 -3.44
CA GLY A 182 -8.89 6.19 -2.79
C GLY A 182 -10.37 5.82 -2.80
N HIS A 183 -11.21 6.76 -2.36
CA HIS A 183 -12.67 6.61 -2.34
C HIS A 183 -13.31 6.62 -3.73
N ASP A 184 -12.58 7.07 -4.74
CA ASP A 184 -12.98 7.09 -6.15
C ASP A 184 -12.79 5.72 -6.85
N ASN A 185 -12.41 4.68 -6.11
CA ASN A 185 -12.26 3.32 -6.63
C ASN A 185 -13.56 2.80 -7.24
N ASP A 186 -13.47 2.24 -8.45
CA ASP A 186 -14.59 1.55 -9.11
C ASP A 186 -14.67 0.09 -8.63
N TYR A 187 -15.36 -0.10 -7.50
CA TYR A 187 -15.59 -1.40 -6.87
C TYR A 187 -16.23 -2.41 -7.83
N TYR A 188 -17.13 -1.97 -8.71
CA TYR A 188 -17.80 -2.85 -9.66
C TYR A 188 -16.85 -3.31 -10.75
N ALA A 189 -16.11 -2.38 -11.37
CA ALA A 189 -15.12 -2.73 -12.38
C ALA A 189 -14.05 -3.66 -11.79
N GLN A 190 -13.63 -3.40 -10.55
CA GLN A 190 -12.66 -4.24 -9.84
C GLN A 190 -13.17 -5.67 -9.65
N ALA A 191 -14.40 -5.83 -9.17
CA ALA A 191 -15.02 -7.14 -8.97
C ALA A 191 -15.22 -7.88 -10.30
N GLN A 192 -15.69 -7.19 -11.35
CA GLN A 192 -15.88 -7.79 -12.66
C GLN A 192 -14.54 -8.26 -13.25
N GLY A 193 -13.50 -7.43 -13.21
CA GLY A 193 -12.18 -7.84 -13.72
C GLY A 193 -11.56 -8.98 -12.90
N ALA A 194 -11.87 -9.08 -11.61
CA ALA A 194 -11.49 -10.25 -10.80
C ALA A 194 -12.23 -11.53 -11.23
N LEU A 195 -13.53 -11.44 -11.52
CA LEU A 195 -14.33 -12.55 -12.03
C LEU A 195 -13.88 -13.02 -13.42
N ASP A 196 -13.50 -12.09 -14.29
CA ASP A 196 -12.94 -12.39 -15.61
C ASP A 196 -11.59 -13.10 -15.47
N ALA A 197 -10.75 -12.67 -14.52
CA ALA A 197 -9.44 -13.30 -14.27
C ALA A 197 -9.56 -14.74 -13.76
N LEU A 198 -10.63 -15.09 -13.04
CA LEU A 198 -10.92 -16.46 -12.59
C LEU A 198 -11.21 -17.43 -13.75
N GLU A 199 -11.40 -16.98 -14.99
CA GLU A 199 -11.47 -17.89 -16.14
C GLU A 199 -10.12 -18.53 -16.48
N GLY A 200 -9.00 -17.91 -16.06
CA GLY A 200 -7.64 -18.37 -16.32
C GLY A 200 -6.78 -18.57 -15.06
N HIS A 201 -7.33 -18.32 -13.88
CA HIS A 201 -6.61 -18.42 -12.60
C HIS A 201 -7.41 -19.20 -11.56
N ASP A 202 -6.71 -19.93 -10.71
CA ASP A 202 -7.30 -20.70 -9.62
C ASP A 202 -7.63 -19.82 -8.40
N LEU A 203 -6.89 -18.72 -8.22
CA LEU A 203 -7.09 -17.73 -7.15
C LEU A 203 -7.04 -16.31 -7.70
N VAL A 204 -7.95 -15.45 -7.26
CA VAL A 204 -7.85 -14.01 -7.48
C VAL A 204 -7.97 -13.27 -6.16
N ILE A 205 -6.99 -12.42 -5.86
CA ILE A 205 -6.91 -11.58 -4.67
C ILE A 205 -7.45 -10.19 -5.05
N VAL A 206 -8.53 -9.77 -4.39
CA VAL A 206 -9.11 -8.43 -4.55
C VAL A 206 -8.76 -7.59 -3.33
N HIS A 207 -7.93 -6.58 -3.51
CA HIS A 207 -7.53 -5.67 -2.45
C HIS A 207 -8.19 -4.30 -2.64
N VAL A 208 -8.78 -3.77 -1.56
CA VAL A 208 -9.46 -2.48 -1.53
C VAL A 208 -8.91 -1.64 -0.39
N GLU A 209 -8.28 -0.51 -0.71
CA GLU A 209 -7.57 0.35 0.25
C GLU A 209 -8.46 1.35 0.98
N SER A 210 -9.54 1.78 0.33
CA SER A 210 -10.33 2.94 0.77
C SER A 210 -10.80 2.93 2.24
N PRO A 211 -11.11 1.79 2.91
CA PRO A 211 -11.44 1.81 4.33
C PRO A 211 -10.26 2.18 5.25
N ASP A 212 -9.03 1.88 4.84
CA ASP A 212 -7.82 2.15 5.61
C ASP A 212 -7.45 3.64 5.59
N GLU A 213 -7.45 4.25 4.40
CA GLU A 213 -7.20 5.70 4.24
C GLU A 213 -8.22 6.54 5.05
N ALA A 214 -9.50 6.14 5.08
CA ALA A 214 -10.48 6.78 5.96
C ALA A 214 -10.20 6.54 7.46
N GLY A 215 -9.68 5.36 7.80
CA GLY A 215 -9.18 5.03 9.14
C GLY A 215 -8.08 5.99 9.59
N HIS A 216 -7.06 6.20 8.75
CA HIS A 216 -5.98 7.17 8.97
C HIS A 216 -6.47 8.62 9.02
N ALA A 217 -7.46 8.99 8.22
CA ALA A 217 -8.08 10.32 8.31
C ALA A 217 -8.88 10.52 9.61
N GLY A 218 -9.33 9.43 10.24
CA GLY A 218 -10.31 9.45 11.32
C GLY A 218 -11.70 9.85 10.82
N ASP A 219 -12.00 9.56 9.56
CA ASP A 219 -13.28 9.86 8.93
C ASP A 219 -14.22 8.66 9.02
N SER A 220 -15.15 8.72 9.98
CA SER A 220 -16.12 7.64 10.17
C SER A 220 -17.13 7.52 9.04
N VAL A 221 -17.50 8.65 8.41
CA VAL A 221 -18.52 8.67 7.36
C VAL A 221 -17.98 7.96 6.14
N THR A 222 -16.79 8.38 5.71
CA THR A 222 -16.19 7.81 4.51
C THR A 222 -15.73 6.36 4.72
N LYS A 223 -15.28 6.00 5.94
CA LYS A 223 -14.98 4.60 6.26
C LYS A 223 -16.20 3.70 6.14
N LEU A 224 -17.36 4.16 6.63
CA LEU A 224 -18.61 3.43 6.50
C LEU A 224 -19.05 3.32 5.04
N GLU A 225 -19.01 4.42 4.29
CA GLU A 225 -19.35 4.44 2.86
C GLU A 225 -18.48 3.48 2.04
N ALA A 226 -17.18 3.41 2.34
CA ALA A 226 -16.26 2.48 1.71
C ALA A 226 -16.62 1.01 2.00
N ILE A 227 -16.90 0.66 3.26
CA ILE A 227 -17.31 -0.70 3.65
C ILE A 227 -18.62 -1.09 2.95
N GLU A 228 -19.60 -0.20 2.92
CA GLU A 228 -20.86 -0.44 2.21
C GLU A 228 -20.68 -0.55 0.69
N ALA A 229 -19.73 0.21 0.10
CA ALA A 229 -19.41 0.13 -1.32
C ALA A 229 -18.73 -1.21 -1.66
N ILE A 230 -17.88 -1.73 -0.77
CA ILE A 230 -17.30 -3.09 -0.89
C ILE A 230 -18.41 -4.14 -0.86
N ASP A 231 -19.34 -4.05 0.10
CA ASP A 231 -20.45 -5.00 0.21
C ASP A 231 -21.30 -5.04 -1.07
N ARG A 232 -21.75 -3.87 -1.55
CA ARG A 232 -22.62 -3.78 -2.73
C ARG A 232 -21.89 -4.00 -4.06
N GLY A 233 -20.65 -3.52 -4.17
CA GLY A 233 -19.89 -3.49 -5.42
C GLY A 233 -19.04 -4.73 -5.66
N VAL A 234 -18.49 -5.31 -4.59
CA VAL A 234 -17.59 -6.47 -4.65
C VAL A 234 -18.29 -7.72 -4.15
N VAL A 235 -18.66 -7.77 -2.86
CA VAL A 235 -19.14 -8.99 -2.22
C VAL A 235 -20.41 -9.52 -2.89
N ALA A 236 -21.41 -8.66 -3.08
CA ALA A 236 -22.66 -9.04 -3.74
C ALA A 236 -22.43 -9.66 -5.14
N ARG A 237 -21.44 -9.15 -5.89
CA ARG A 237 -21.10 -9.66 -7.23
C ARG A 237 -20.38 -11.00 -7.20
N LEU A 238 -19.43 -11.18 -6.29
CA LEU A 238 -18.76 -12.46 -6.12
C LEU A 238 -19.75 -13.56 -5.73
N LEU A 239 -20.75 -13.23 -4.91
CA LEU A 239 -21.79 -14.18 -4.50
C LEU A 239 -22.73 -14.61 -5.64
N GLU A 240 -22.90 -13.83 -6.71
CA GLU A 240 -23.75 -14.18 -7.86
C GLU A 240 -23.27 -15.43 -8.63
N ARG A 241 -21.96 -15.73 -8.59
CA ARG A 241 -21.38 -16.88 -9.28
C ARG A 241 -21.76 -18.23 -8.65
N GLY A 242 -21.93 -18.27 -7.32
CA GLY A 242 -22.41 -19.44 -6.57
C GLY A 242 -21.48 -20.67 -6.52
N ASP A 243 -20.49 -20.76 -7.41
CA ASP A 243 -19.49 -21.83 -7.50
C ASP A 243 -18.14 -21.48 -6.85
N LEU A 244 -18.00 -20.25 -6.35
CA LEU A 244 -16.76 -19.74 -5.77
C LEU A 244 -16.65 -20.03 -4.27
N ARG A 245 -15.42 -20.26 -3.82
CA ARG A 245 -15.05 -20.04 -2.42
C ARG A 245 -14.53 -18.62 -2.25
N ILE A 246 -14.97 -17.95 -1.20
CA ILE A 246 -14.63 -16.56 -0.90
C ILE A 246 -14.06 -16.52 0.52
N LEU A 247 -12.86 -15.96 0.64
CA LEU A 247 -12.29 -15.52 1.91
C LEU A 247 -12.29 -13.99 1.91
N ALA A 248 -12.95 -13.37 2.89
CA ALA A 248 -12.92 -11.92 3.06
C ALA A 248 -12.45 -11.57 4.48
N MET A 249 -11.49 -10.65 4.56
CA MET A 249 -10.90 -10.14 5.80
C MET A 249 -10.16 -8.81 5.53
N PRO A 250 -10.06 -7.90 6.50
CA PRO A 250 -9.00 -6.89 6.47
C PRO A 250 -7.64 -7.56 6.75
N ASP A 251 -6.56 -6.92 6.33
CA ASP A 251 -5.19 -7.31 6.65
C ASP A 251 -4.74 -6.80 8.03
N HIS A 252 -5.24 -5.64 8.45
CA HIS A 252 -5.06 -5.11 9.80
C HIS A 252 -6.19 -4.16 10.25
N PRO A 253 -6.34 -3.91 11.57
CA PRO A 253 -7.21 -2.86 12.09
C PRO A 253 -6.54 -1.49 12.05
N THR A 254 -7.31 -0.49 11.61
CA THR A 254 -6.94 0.95 11.65
C THR A 254 -8.04 1.74 12.36
N PRO A 255 -8.03 1.80 13.71
CA PRO A 255 -9.10 2.41 14.49
C PRO A 255 -9.15 3.93 14.29
N LEU A 256 -10.34 4.47 14.02
CA LEU A 256 -10.58 5.90 13.76
C LEU A 256 -10.04 6.83 14.86
N ALA A 257 -10.11 6.38 16.12
CA ALA A 257 -9.63 7.14 17.27
C ALA A 257 -8.10 7.23 17.34
N LEU A 258 -7.40 6.23 16.79
CA LEU A 258 -5.94 6.13 16.83
C LEU A 258 -5.29 6.59 15.52
N LYS A 259 -6.02 6.54 14.41
CA LYS A 259 -5.56 6.98 13.07
C LYS A 259 -4.27 6.29 12.62
N THR A 260 -4.01 5.10 13.13
CA THR A 260 -2.83 4.29 12.85
C THR A 260 -3.17 2.82 13.04
N HIS A 261 -2.34 1.94 12.50
CA HIS A 261 -2.55 0.50 12.57
C HIS A 261 -2.32 0.02 14.01
N VAL A 262 -3.09 -0.99 14.42
CA VAL A 262 -2.87 -1.71 15.68
C VAL A 262 -2.70 -3.20 15.43
N GLY A 263 -2.07 -3.90 16.37
CA GLY A 263 -1.84 -5.35 16.27
C GLY A 263 -2.99 -6.22 16.79
N GLU A 264 -4.22 -5.71 16.80
CA GLU A 264 -5.38 -6.48 17.26
C GLU A 264 -5.83 -7.48 16.18
N PRO A 265 -6.46 -8.61 16.55
CA PRO A 265 -7.01 -9.55 15.57
C PRO A 265 -8.07 -8.92 14.67
N VAL A 266 -8.16 -9.39 13.44
CA VAL A 266 -9.18 -8.99 12.45
C VAL A 266 -10.24 -10.09 12.27
N PRO A 267 -11.51 -9.73 11.99
CA PRO A 267 -12.51 -10.71 11.62
C PRO A 267 -12.20 -11.27 10.22
N PHE A 268 -12.61 -12.52 9.96
CA PHE A 268 -12.61 -13.09 8.61
C PHE A 268 -13.89 -13.91 8.39
N VAL A 269 -14.27 -14.06 7.12
CA VAL A 269 -15.35 -14.95 6.70
C VAL A 269 -14.87 -15.85 5.57
N LEU A 270 -15.15 -17.15 5.69
CA LEU A 270 -15.02 -18.12 4.62
C LEU A 270 -16.42 -18.53 4.17
N TRP A 271 -16.68 -18.46 2.87
CA TRP A 271 -17.97 -18.77 2.26
C TRP A 271 -17.76 -19.66 1.04
N GLY A 272 -18.68 -20.60 0.77
CA GLY A 272 -18.78 -21.27 -0.53
C GLY A 272 -18.84 -22.78 -0.46
N PRO A 273 -18.67 -23.46 -1.60
CA PRO A 273 -18.75 -24.92 -1.67
C PRO A 273 -17.80 -25.63 -0.71
N GLY A 274 -18.34 -26.49 0.15
CA GLY A 274 -17.58 -27.26 1.13
C GLY A 274 -17.28 -26.55 2.45
N VAL A 275 -17.78 -25.32 2.65
CA VAL A 275 -17.64 -24.58 3.90
C VAL A 275 -18.88 -24.80 4.77
N SER A 276 -18.67 -25.17 6.04
CA SER A 276 -19.77 -25.38 6.99
C SER A 276 -20.06 -24.10 7.80
N PRO A 277 -21.33 -23.72 7.99
CA PRO A 277 -21.66 -22.54 8.80
C PRO A 277 -21.35 -22.78 10.28
N ASN A 278 -20.87 -21.75 10.97
CA ASN A 278 -20.54 -21.78 12.40
C ASN A 278 -21.59 -21.09 13.30
N GLY A 279 -22.72 -20.67 12.72
CA GLY A 279 -23.82 -20.02 13.45
C GLY A 279 -23.75 -18.49 13.51
N ALA A 280 -22.72 -17.85 12.95
CA ALA A 280 -22.71 -16.41 12.74
C ALA A 280 -23.77 -15.99 11.69
N ASP A 281 -24.47 -14.87 11.94
CA ASP A 281 -25.50 -14.31 11.06
C ASP A 281 -25.18 -12.92 10.49
N ARG A 282 -24.13 -12.25 11.01
CA ARG A 282 -23.51 -11.07 10.41
C ARG A 282 -21.98 -11.09 10.50
N TYR A 283 -21.35 -10.19 9.75
CA TYR A 283 -19.90 -10.01 9.70
C TYR A 283 -19.52 -8.71 10.42
N ASP A 284 -19.11 -8.83 11.67
CA ASP A 284 -18.53 -7.76 12.49
C ASP A 284 -17.57 -8.35 13.53
N GLU A 285 -16.77 -7.51 14.18
CA GLU A 285 -15.76 -7.91 15.14
C GLU A 285 -16.36 -8.65 16.35
N ALA A 286 -17.52 -8.21 16.85
CA ALA A 286 -18.17 -8.78 18.02
C ALA A 286 -18.70 -10.19 17.73
N GLN A 287 -19.30 -10.40 16.56
CA GLN A 287 -19.81 -11.68 16.14
C GLN A 287 -18.68 -12.64 15.79
N ALA A 288 -17.64 -12.19 15.09
CA ALA A 288 -16.46 -13.00 14.84
C ALA A 288 -15.85 -13.52 16.17
N ALA A 289 -15.65 -12.62 17.14
CA ALA A 289 -15.15 -13.00 18.46
C ALA A 289 -16.05 -14.02 19.18
N ALA A 290 -17.39 -13.88 19.05
CA ALA A 290 -18.35 -14.80 19.67
C ALA A 290 -18.30 -16.23 19.10
N THR A 291 -17.78 -16.42 17.88
CA THR A 291 -17.61 -17.78 17.31
C THR A 291 -16.50 -18.58 17.98
N GLY A 292 -15.52 -17.90 18.60
CA GLY A 292 -14.34 -18.52 19.17
C GLY A 292 -13.36 -19.14 18.15
N LEU A 293 -13.62 -18.98 16.84
CA LEU A 293 -12.73 -19.46 15.80
C LEU A 293 -11.55 -18.50 15.64
N VAL A 294 -10.34 -19.01 15.87
CA VAL A 294 -9.09 -18.24 15.76
C VAL A 294 -8.12 -19.01 14.88
N VAL A 295 -7.45 -18.31 13.97
CA VAL A 295 -6.36 -18.83 13.15
C VAL A 295 -5.10 -18.05 13.49
N ASP A 296 -4.15 -18.72 14.12
CA ASP A 296 -2.86 -18.13 14.54
C ASP A 296 -1.75 -19.16 14.28
N PRO A 297 -0.74 -18.87 13.41
CA PRO A 297 -0.52 -17.60 12.71
C PRO A 297 -1.57 -17.32 11.63
N GLY A 298 -1.90 -16.04 11.44
CA GLY A 298 -2.91 -15.58 10.48
C GLY A 298 -2.65 -16.03 9.03
N THR A 299 -1.39 -16.35 8.68
CA THR A 299 -1.02 -16.94 7.39
C THR A 299 -1.74 -18.26 7.08
N GLY A 300 -2.24 -18.98 8.09
CA GLY A 300 -2.99 -20.21 7.93
C GLY A 300 -4.41 -20.03 7.38
N VAL A 301 -4.93 -18.80 7.31
CA VAL A 301 -6.30 -18.55 6.82
C VAL A 301 -6.45 -18.90 5.33
N LEU A 302 -5.38 -18.74 4.55
CA LEU A 302 -5.37 -19.09 3.13
C LEU A 302 -5.49 -20.61 2.93
N ASP A 303 -4.92 -21.41 3.84
CA ASP A 303 -5.00 -22.88 3.78
C ASP A 303 -6.46 -23.35 3.89
N LEU A 304 -7.29 -22.61 4.65
CA LEU A 304 -8.74 -22.87 4.76
C LEU A 304 -9.46 -22.61 3.43
N LEU A 305 -9.07 -21.57 2.69
CA LEU A 305 -9.65 -21.24 1.39
C LEU A 305 -9.30 -22.30 0.34
N LEU A 306 -8.01 -22.62 0.23
CA LEU A 306 -7.50 -23.55 -0.77
C LEU A 306 -7.91 -25.01 -0.49
N GLY A 307 -8.25 -25.31 0.77
CA GLY A 307 -8.57 -26.69 1.17
C GLY A 307 -7.33 -27.56 1.33
N ASP A 308 -6.15 -26.94 1.41
CA ASP A 308 -4.87 -27.59 1.75
C ASP A 308 -4.86 -28.10 3.20
N GLY A 309 -5.85 -27.70 4.01
CA GLY A 309 -6.16 -28.27 5.30
C GLY A 309 -6.98 -29.57 5.21
N GLN A 310 -6.35 -30.69 4.84
CA GLN A 310 -6.74 -31.98 5.42
C GLN A 310 -5.68 -32.43 6.42
N SER A 311 -6.16 -32.68 7.64
CA SER A 311 -5.48 -33.36 8.75
C SER A 311 -4.73 -32.47 9.75
N THR A 312 -5.48 -31.75 10.59
CA THR A 312 -5.44 -32.08 12.02
C THR A 312 -6.87 -32.21 12.54
N ALA A 313 -7.14 -33.37 13.12
CA ALA A 313 -8.39 -33.75 13.76
C ALA A 313 -8.58 -33.03 15.10
#